data_AF-A0A5B0G0J3-F1
#
_entry.id   AF-A0A5B0G0J3-F1
#
_cell.length_a   1.000
_cell.length_b   1.000
_cell.length_c   1.000
_cell.angle_alpha   90.00
_cell.angle_beta   90.00
_cell.angle_gamma   90.00
#
_symmetry.space_group_name_H-M   'P 1'
#
loop_
_entity.id
_entity.type
_entity.pdbx_description
1 polymer ?
#
loop_
_entity_poly.entity_id
_entity_poly.type
_entity_poly.pdbx_seq_one_letter_code
_entity_poly.pdbx_strand_id
1 'polypeptide(L)'
;MRAYNPQSAPEPDTWLELGEQERIVLVEAWHRAAHVKLPNVTAHAAIHAVVENQIAMNLEPVVRAMHRLTKGGLTRHDAIHAIGSVVAEHLFDILHTEQSDDADASQARYVAAVERLTVASWRQGRK
;
A
#
# COMPACT_ATOMS: atom_id res chain seq x y z
N MET A 1 -1.80 -12.15 14.99
CA MET A 1 -3.07 -11.36 15.08
C MET A 1 -4.26 -12.14 14.51
N ARG A 2 -5.52 -11.75 14.80
CA ARG A 2 -6.75 -12.49 14.37
C ARG A 2 -7.69 -11.71 13.45
N ALA A 3 -7.60 -10.39 13.42
CA ALA A 3 -8.42 -9.53 12.57
C ALA A 3 -7.58 -8.34 12.12
N TYR A 4 -7.80 -7.88 10.89
CA TYR A 4 -7.20 -6.69 10.33
C TYR A 4 -8.23 -5.57 10.24
N ASN A 5 -7.78 -4.32 10.42
CA ASN A 5 -8.58 -3.12 10.21
C ASN A 5 -7.69 -2.05 9.55
N PRO A 6 -7.90 -1.66 8.29
CA PRO A 6 -7.07 -0.67 7.61
C PRO A 6 -7.17 0.74 8.22
N GLN A 7 -8.13 0.98 9.12
CA GLN A 7 -8.22 2.24 9.87
C GLN A 7 -7.30 2.29 11.09
N SER A 8 -6.73 1.17 11.51
CA SER A 8 -5.86 1.07 12.68
C SER A 8 -4.59 0.33 12.30
N ALA A 9 -3.44 0.99 12.45
CA ALA A 9 -2.16 0.36 12.11
C ALA A 9 -2.00 -0.96 12.89
N PRO A 10 -1.67 -2.08 12.22
CA PRO A 10 -1.30 -3.29 12.93
C PRO A 10 -0.01 -3.03 13.72
N GLU A 11 0.17 -3.75 14.81
CA GLU A 11 1.44 -3.74 15.54
C GLU A 11 2.53 -4.38 14.63
N PRO A 12 3.66 -3.68 14.37
CA PRO A 12 4.67 -4.11 13.41
C PRO A 12 5.19 -5.55 13.60
N ASP A 13 5.59 -5.94 14.80
CA ASP A 13 6.20 -7.25 15.04
C ASP A 13 5.16 -8.35 14.82
N THR A 14 3.96 -8.18 15.36
CA THR A 14 2.81 -9.07 15.20
C THR A 14 2.38 -9.22 13.74
N TRP A 15 2.49 -8.15 12.94
CA TRP A 15 2.20 -8.18 11.50
C TRP A 15 3.27 -8.96 10.74
N LEU A 16 4.55 -8.71 11.06
CA LEU A 16 5.70 -9.32 10.40
C LEU A 16 5.90 -10.80 10.76
N GLU A 17 5.39 -11.25 11.91
CA GLU A 17 5.34 -12.67 12.28
C GLU A 17 4.39 -13.52 11.41
N LEU A 18 3.36 -12.91 10.81
CA LEU A 18 2.43 -13.63 9.93
C LEU A 18 3.10 -14.06 8.62
N GLY A 19 2.68 -15.19 8.07
CA GLY A 19 2.97 -15.54 6.67
C GLY A 19 2.28 -14.58 5.69
N GLU A 20 2.83 -14.47 4.48
CA GLU A 20 2.28 -13.63 3.41
C GLU A 20 0.79 -13.92 3.14
N GLN A 21 0.44 -15.20 2.97
CA GLN A 21 -0.93 -15.59 2.71
C GLN A 21 -1.88 -15.26 3.87
N GLU A 22 -1.40 -15.32 5.12
CA GLU A 22 -2.20 -14.96 6.29
C GLU A 22 -2.53 -13.46 6.31
N ARG A 23 -1.54 -12.60 5.99
CA ARG A 23 -1.74 -11.15 5.84
C ARG A 23 -2.79 -10.86 4.77
N ILE A 24 -2.70 -11.51 3.60
CA ILE A 24 -3.65 -11.34 2.51
C ILE A 24 -5.06 -11.78 2.95
N VAL A 25 -5.21 -12.96 3.56
CA VAL A 25 -6.51 -13.48 4.01
C VAL A 25 -7.16 -12.54 5.03
N LEU A 26 -6.39 -11.96 5.95
CA LEU A 26 -6.92 -10.99 6.92
C LEU A 26 -7.46 -9.72 6.24
N VAL A 27 -6.76 -9.22 5.22
CA VAL A 27 -7.22 -8.05 4.45
C VAL A 27 -8.46 -8.40 3.61
N GLU A 28 -8.50 -9.57 2.96
CA GLU A 28 -9.68 -10.03 2.22
C GLU A 28 -10.88 -10.17 3.15
N ALA A 29 -10.70 -10.75 4.33
CA ALA A 29 -11.76 -10.96 5.32
C ALA A 29 -12.39 -9.63 5.74
N TRP A 30 -11.58 -8.59 5.95
CA TRP A 30 -12.08 -7.26 6.26
C TRP A 30 -12.92 -6.68 5.10
N HIS A 31 -12.43 -6.74 3.86
CA HIS A 31 -13.15 -6.20 2.70
C HIS A 31 -14.46 -6.95 2.42
N ARG A 32 -14.47 -8.28 2.58
CA ARG A 32 -15.67 -9.12 2.48
C ARG A 32 -16.69 -8.74 3.55
N ALA A 33 -16.26 -8.61 4.80
CA ALA A 33 -17.13 -8.21 5.92
C ALA A 33 -17.67 -6.78 5.77
N ALA A 34 -16.92 -5.90 5.11
CA ALA A 34 -17.36 -4.54 4.78
C ALA A 34 -18.24 -4.46 3.52
N HIS A 35 -18.55 -5.58 2.87
CA HIS A 35 -19.34 -5.66 1.64
C HIS A 35 -18.81 -4.78 0.49
N VAL A 36 -17.49 -4.56 0.44
CA VAL A 36 -16.86 -3.77 -0.62
C VAL A 36 -16.79 -4.60 -1.90
N LYS A 37 -17.39 -4.10 -2.98
CA LYS A 37 -17.35 -4.76 -4.29
C LYS A 37 -16.01 -4.47 -4.96
N LEU A 38 -15.18 -5.50 -5.12
CA LEU A 38 -13.88 -5.41 -5.78
C LEU A 38 -13.83 -6.39 -6.96
N PRO A 39 -13.25 -6.00 -8.12
CA PRO A 39 -13.09 -6.90 -9.26
C PRO A 39 -12.22 -8.13 -8.93
N ASN A 40 -11.16 -7.94 -8.17
CA ASN A 40 -10.29 -9.00 -7.67
C ASN A 40 -9.85 -8.68 -6.23
N VAL A 41 -10.50 -9.33 -5.26
CA VAL A 41 -10.25 -9.09 -3.83
C VAL A 41 -8.84 -9.54 -3.40
N THR A 42 -8.31 -10.60 -4.00
CA THR A 42 -6.99 -11.13 -3.66
C THR A 42 -5.87 -10.20 -4.11
N ALA A 43 -5.93 -9.71 -5.35
CA ALA A 43 -4.95 -8.73 -5.84
C ALA A 43 -5.01 -7.43 -5.03
N HIS A 44 -6.21 -6.96 -4.69
CA HIS A 44 -6.38 -5.78 -3.84
C HIS A 44 -5.77 -6.00 -2.44
N ALA A 45 -6.05 -7.15 -1.82
CA ALA A 45 -5.51 -7.51 -0.51
C ALA A 45 -3.98 -7.66 -0.52
N ALA A 46 -3.40 -8.20 -1.59
CA ALA A 46 -1.96 -8.29 -1.76
C ALA A 46 -1.29 -6.90 -1.79
N ILE A 47 -1.88 -5.94 -2.51
CA ILE A 47 -1.35 -4.56 -2.56
C ILE A 47 -1.39 -3.90 -1.17
N HIS A 48 -2.47 -4.09 -0.40
CA HIS A 48 -2.51 -3.64 1.01
C HIS A 48 -1.40 -4.27 1.82
N ALA A 49 -1.19 -5.59 1.70
CA ALA A 49 -0.15 -6.28 2.44
C ALA A 49 1.25 -5.74 2.11
N VAL A 50 1.53 -5.39 0.85
CA VAL A 50 2.80 -4.74 0.47
C VAL A 50 2.99 -3.41 1.20
N VAL A 51 1.97 -2.55 1.24
CA VAL A 51 2.05 -1.25 1.91
C VAL A 51 2.20 -1.41 3.42
N GLU A 52 1.43 -2.31 4.04
CA GLU A 52 1.53 -2.58 5.49
C GLU A 52 2.89 -3.18 5.86
N ASN A 53 3.46 -4.06 5.02
CA ASN A 53 4.83 -4.56 5.20
C ASN A 53 5.85 -3.41 5.19
N GLN A 54 5.76 -2.50 4.22
CA GLN A 54 6.66 -1.36 4.13
C GLN A 54 6.57 -0.45 5.37
N ILE A 55 5.37 -0.25 5.91
CA ILE A 55 5.17 0.53 7.14
C ILE A 55 5.74 -0.22 8.35
N ALA A 56 5.45 -1.52 8.50
CA ALA A 56 5.93 -2.33 9.61
C ALA A 56 7.47 -2.47 9.61
N MET A 57 8.09 -2.54 8.43
CA MET A 57 9.54 -2.54 8.25
C MET A 57 10.18 -1.15 8.39
N ASN A 58 9.39 -0.12 8.71
CA ASN A 58 9.82 1.26 8.84
C ASN A 58 10.54 1.82 7.59
N LEU A 59 10.03 1.50 6.40
CA LEU A 59 10.52 2.11 5.16
C LEU A 59 10.15 3.60 5.16
N GLU A 60 11.12 4.45 5.51
CA GLU A 60 10.86 5.84 5.89
C GLU A 60 10.05 6.66 4.86
N PRO A 61 10.29 6.56 3.52
CA PRO A 61 9.47 7.30 2.55
C PRO A 61 7.98 6.96 2.64
N VAL A 62 7.65 5.69 2.89
CA VAL A 62 6.27 5.21 3.01
C VAL A 62 5.66 5.66 4.33
N VAL A 63 6.43 5.60 5.42
CA VAL A 63 5.99 6.12 6.74
C VAL A 63 5.72 7.62 6.67
N ARG A 64 6.61 8.40 6.03
CA ARG A 64 6.43 9.84 5.80
C ARG A 64 5.21 10.13 4.93
N ALA A 65 5.00 9.36 3.86
CA ALA A 65 3.82 9.49 3.00
C ALA A 65 2.54 9.19 3.79
N MET A 66 2.50 8.11 4.56
CA MET A 66 1.35 7.74 5.41
C MET A 66 0.99 8.87 6.37
N HIS A 67 1.98 9.41 7.09
CA HIS A 67 1.77 10.55 7.99
C HIS A 67 1.30 11.81 7.25
N ARG A 68 1.91 12.15 6.11
CA ARG A 68 1.56 13.33 5.31
C ARG A 68 0.12 13.26 4.79
N LEU A 69 -0.27 12.11 4.25
CA LEU A 69 -1.59 11.88 3.66
C LEU A 69 -2.71 11.89 4.72
N THR A 70 -2.48 11.22 5.85
CA THR A 70 -3.44 11.20 6.97
C THR A 70 -3.58 12.56 7.63
N LYS A 71 -2.46 13.28 7.87
CA LYS A 71 -2.49 14.68 8.34
C LYS A 71 -3.21 15.61 7.36
N GLY A 72 -3.16 15.31 6.07
CA GLY A 72 -3.91 16.01 5.01
C GLY A 72 -5.40 15.67 4.92
N GLY A 73 -5.91 14.81 5.81
CA GLY A 73 -7.34 14.50 5.93
C GLY A 73 -7.81 13.25 5.21
N LEU A 74 -6.90 12.38 4.76
CA LEU A 74 -7.27 11.02 4.33
C LEU A 74 -7.46 10.10 5.53
N THR A 75 -8.39 9.15 5.41
CA THR A 75 -8.43 8.01 6.33
C THR A 75 -7.15 7.17 6.14
N ARG A 76 -6.75 6.37 7.14
CA ARG A 76 -5.59 5.49 6.97
C ARG A 76 -5.84 4.51 5.81
N HIS A 77 -7.06 4.02 5.68
CA HIS A 77 -7.46 3.16 4.57
C HIS A 77 -7.30 3.84 3.20
N ASP A 78 -7.76 5.09 3.06
CA ASP A 78 -7.55 5.87 1.81
C ASP A 78 -6.07 6.16 1.56
N ALA A 79 -5.26 6.35 2.61
CA ALA A 79 -3.82 6.53 2.47
C ALA A 79 -3.11 5.25 2.02
N ILE A 80 -3.54 4.07 2.51
CA ILE A 80 -3.08 2.77 2.02
C ILE A 80 -3.42 2.61 0.54
N HIS A 81 -4.64 2.97 0.11
CA HIS A 81 -5.01 2.95 -1.31
C HIS A 81 -4.15 3.90 -2.15
N ALA A 82 -3.90 5.11 -1.66
CA ALA A 82 -3.08 6.09 -2.38
C ALA A 82 -1.63 5.64 -2.55
N ILE A 83 -1.02 5.04 -1.53
CA ILE A 83 0.34 4.47 -1.65
C ILE A 83 0.30 3.20 -2.50
N GLY A 84 -0.73 2.39 -2.36
CA GLY A 84 -0.95 1.17 -3.13
C GLY A 84 -1.10 1.41 -4.64
N SER A 85 -1.65 2.56 -5.06
CA SER A 85 -1.69 2.91 -6.49
C SER A 85 -0.28 3.14 -7.05
N VAL A 86 0.61 3.78 -6.28
CA VAL A 86 2.02 3.96 -6.66
C VAL A 86 2.74 2.61 -6.74
N VAL A 87 2.45 1.67 -5.83
CA VAL A 87 2.96 0.28 -5.92
C VAL A 87 2.50 -0.38 -7.21
N ALA A 88 1.20 -0.28 -7.54
CA ALA A 88 0.64 -0.90 -8.72
C ALA A 88 1.20 -0.31 -10.03
N GLU A 89 1.33 1.01 -10.11
CA GLU A 89 1.96 1.71 -11.24
C GLU A 89 3.43 1.28 -11.40
N HIS A 90 4.18 1.24 -10.31
CA HIS A 90 5.58 0.82 -10.34
C HIS A 90 5.76 -0.65 -10.78
N LEU A 91 4.91 -1.56 -10.28
CA LEU A 91 4.91 -2.96 -10.72
C LEU A 91 4.54 -3.10 -12.19
N PHE A 92 3.54 -2.33 -12.65
CA PHE A 92 3.15 -2.32 -14.06
C PHE A 92 4.32 -1.88 -14.95
N ASP A 93 5.02 -0.80 -14.57
CA ASP A 93 6.17 -0.29 -15.30
C ASP A 93 7.30 -1.32 -15.37
N ILE A 94 7.63 -2.00 -14.26
CA ILE A 94 8.66 -3.06 -14.21
C ILE A 94 8.30 -4.21 -15.17
N LEU A 95 7.04 -4.62 -15.20
CA LEU A 95 6.60 -5.75 -16.02
C LEU A 95 6.46 -5.40 -17.52
N HIS A 96 6.28 -4.12 -17.86
CA HIS A 96 6.08 -3.67 -19.24
C HIS A 96 7.31 -3.05 -19.89
N THR A 97 8.28 -2.56 -19.12
CA THR A 97 9.49 -1.95 -19.68
C THR A 97 10.51 -3.01 -20.07
N GLU A 98 11.06 -2.90 -21.29
CA GLU A 98 12.23 -3.67 -21.73
C GLU A 98 13.55 -3.05 -21.22
N GLN A 99 13.50 -1.87 -20.60
CA GLN A 99 14.68 -1.22 -20.05
C GLN A 99 15.13 -1.92 -18.76
N SER A 100 16.32 -2.51 -18.80
CA SER A 100 17.00 -3.01 -17.61
C SER A 100 17.57 -1.84 -16.80
N ASP A 101 16.71 -1.05 -16.18
CA ASP A 101 17.16 -0.26 -15.04
C ASP A 101 17.73 -1.23 -14.01
N ASP A 102 18.88 -0.88 -13.42
CA ASP A 102 19.33 -1.62 -12.25
C ASP A 102 18.32 -1.47 -11.10
N ALA A 103 18.38 -2.39 -10.14
CA ALA A 103 17.43 -2.45 -9.04
C ALA A 103 17.39 -1.14 -8.23
N ASP A 104 18.53 -0.46 -8.10
CA ASP A 104 18.66 0.78 -7.32
C ASP A 104 17.97 1.95 -8.02
N ALA A 105 18.14 2.09 -9.33
CA ALA A 105 17.45 3.09 -10.13
C ALA A 105 15.93 2.89 -10.10
N SER A 106 15.48 1.63 -10.24
CA SER A 106 14.05 1.28 -10.12
C SER A 106 13.50 1.64 -8.73
N GLN A 107 14.22 1.28 -7.66
CA GLN A 107 13.82 1.60 -6.30
C GLN A 107 13.81 3.11 -6.01
N ALA A 108 14.78 3.86 -6.54
CA ALA A 108 14.80 5.32 -6.43
C ALA A 108 13.58 5.97 -7.11
N ARG A 109 13.15 5.47 -8.28
CA ARG A 109 11.93 5.93 -8.96
C ARG A 109 10.69 5.69 -8.11
N TYR A 110 10.54 4.51 -7.52
CA TYR A 110 9.45 4.19 -6.59
C TYR A 110 9.43 5.13 -5.38
N VAL A 111 10.56 5.27 -4.69
CA VAL A 111 10.67 6.15 -3.51
C VAL A 111 10.32 7.59 -3.85
N ALA A 112 10.82 8.10 -4.99
CA ALA A 112 10.50 9.45 -5.42
C ALA A 112 9.01 9.63 -5.75
N ALA A 113 8.35 8.60 -6.31
CA ALA A 113 6.91 8.63 -6.59
C ALA A 113 6.08 8.66 -5.29
N VAL A 114 6.44 7.82 -4.30
CA VAL A 114 5.82 7.83 -2.96
C VAL A 114 5.99 9.18 -2.27
N GLU A 115 7.16 9.81 -2.38
CA GLU A 115 7.41 11.13 -1.77
C GLU A 115 6.62 12.26 -2.43
N ARG A 116 6.40 12.20 -3.74
CA ARG A 116 5.57 13.18 -4.47
C ARG A 116 4.07 13.04 -4.19
N LEU A 117 3.63 11.91 -3.63
CA LEU A 117 2.21 11.65 -3.39
C LEU A 117 1.63 12.65 -2.37
N THR A 118 0.55 13.33 -2.75
CA THR A 118 -0.17 14.32 -1.94
C THR A 118 -1.67 13.99 -1.93
N VAL A 119 -2.41 14.56 -0.98
CA VAL A 119 -3.89 14.44 -0.96
C VAL A 119 -4.50 15.04 -2.23
N ALA A 120 -3.93 16.12 -2.75
CA ALA A 120 -4.40 16.77 -3.97
C ALA A 120 -4.20 15.86 -5.19
N SER A 121 -3.00 15.30 -5.38
CA SER A 121 -2.72 14.40 -6.51
C SER A 121 -3.56 13.12 -6.45
N TRP A 122 -3.75 12.55 -5.25
CA TRP A 122 -4.66 11.40 -5.05
C TRP A 122 -6.10 11.72 -5.44
N ARG A 123 -6.65 12.85 -4.99
CA ARG A 123 -8.03 13.26 -5.30
C ARG A 123 -8.24 13.58 -6.78
N GLN A 124 -7.21 14.06 -7.48
CA GLN A 124 -7.26 14.32 -8.92
C GLN A 124 -7.35 13.02 -9.72
N GLY A 125 -6.61 11.98 -9.33
CA GLY A 125 -6.62 10.66 -9.99
C GLY A 125 -7.86 9.80 -9.75
N ARG A 126 -8.78 10.23 -8.87
CA ARG A 126 -10.06 9.53 -8.58
C ARG A 126 -11.23 9.97 -9.47
N LYS A 127 -11.03 10.92 -10.39
CA LYS A 127 -12.03 11.38 -11.35
C LYS A 127 -11.98 10.55 -12.62
#